data_AF-A0A1V5HHJ5-F1
#
_entry.id   AF-A0A1V5HHJ5-F1
#
_cell.length_a   1.000
_cell.length_b   1.000
_cell.length_c   1.000
_cell.angle_alpha   90.00
_cell.angle_beta   90.00
_cell.angle_gamma   90.00
#
_symmetry.space_group_name_H-M   'P 1'
#
loop_
_entity.id
_entity.type
_entity.pdbx_description
1 polymer ?
#
loop_
_entity_poly.entity_id
_entity_poly.type
_entity_poly.pdbx_seq_one_letter_code
_entity_poly.pdbx_strand_id
1 'polypeptide(L)'
;MKKTLFLVGLFLALAVGSSYAQKFALIDMEYILEKIPAYENGNKQLENVSKQWQSEVDQAAQEVEAMYKKYQADLVFLAGEAKTKRENEIVAKENEINMLRNKYFGQQGELMKRREAIMKPIQDDIYNAVKEIAAANSYQVVVDRASASSIIFASPSIDISDQVLARLGY
;
A
#
# COMPACT_ATOMS: atom_id res chain seq x y z
N MET A 1 29.34 51.18 -37.88
CA MET A 1 30.19 50.05 -37.44
C MET A 1 30.20 49.87 -35.92
N LYS A 2 30.55 50.88 -35.10
CA LYS A 2 30.56 50.73 -33.62
C LYS A 2 29.17 50.43 -33.02
N LYS A 3 28.10 51.08 -33.52
CA LYS A 3 26.72 50.85 -33.07
C LYS A 3 26.17 49.45 -33.46
N THR A 4 26.55 48.95 -34.63
CA THR A 4 26.16 47.61 -35.09
C THR A 4 26.89 46.51 -34.33
N LEU A 5 28.18 46.71 -34.01
CA LEU A 5 28.94 45.81 -33.13
C LEU A 5 28.35 45.76 -31.70
N PHE A 6 27.92 46.90 -31.17
CA PHE A 6 27.28 46.96 -29.85
C PHE A 6 25.92 46.24 -29.82
N LEU A 7 25.10 46.42 -30.86
CA LEU A 7 23.82 45.71 -30.98
C LEU A 7 23.99 44.19 -31.13
N VAL A 8 25.00 43.73 -31.87
CA VAL A 8 25.32 42.30 -31.99
C VAL A 8 25.82 41.74 -30.66
N GLY A 9 26.66 42.47 -29.92
CA GLY A 9 27.10 42.08 -28.58
C GLY A 9 25.96 41.97 -27.57
N LEU A 10 25.00 42.90 -27.61
CA LEU A 10 23.81 42.87 -26.76
C LEU A 10 22.88 41.69 -27.12
N PHE A 11 22.74 41.37 -28.40
CA PHE A 11 21.95 40.23 -28.87
C PHE A 11 22.57 38.89 -28.45
N LEU A 12 23.90 38.77 -28.51
CA LEU A 12 24.64 37.59 -28.02
C LEU A 12 24.53 37.43 -26.50
N ALA A 13 24.56 38.54 -25.74
CA ALA A 13 24.39 38.51 -24.29
C ALA A 13 22.97 38.09 -23.87
N LEU A 14 21.95 38.49 -24.63
CA LEU A 14 20.56 38.05 -24.41
C LEU A 14 20.33 36.59 -24.84
N ALA A 15 21.12 36.07 -25.78
CA ALA A 15 21.05 34.67 -26.22
C ALA A 15 21.66 33.68 -25.21
N VAL A 16 22.43 34.15 -24.21
CA VAL A 16 22.94 33.31 -23.10
C VAL A 16 21.91 33.12 -21.98
N GLY A 17 20.64 33.47 -22.23
CA GLY A 17 19.55 33.20 -21.30
C GLY A 17 19.53 31.73 -20.90
N SER A 18 19.76 31.46 -19.62
CA SER A 18 19.81 30.11 -19.04
C SER A 18 18.57 29.33 -19.43
N SER A 19 18.73 28.30 -20.26
CA SER A 19 17.67 27.31 -20.45
C SER A 19 17.53 26.52 -19.16
N TYR A 20 16.60 26.95 -18.29
CA TYR A 20 16.16 26.15 -17.15
C TYR A 20 15.35 24.98 -17.67
N ALA A 21 16.04 23.93 -18.13
CA ALA A 21 15.38 22.66 -18.41
C ALA A 21 14.80 22.13 -17.09
N GLN A 22 13.49 21.87 -17.08
CA GLN A 22 12.82 21.26 -15.95
C GLN A 22 13.47 19.90 -15.69
N LYS A 23 14.03 19.71 -14.50
CA LYS A 23 14.64 18.45 -14.10
C LYS A 23 13.58 17.54 -13.51
N PHE A 24 13.45 16.36 -14.09
CA PHE A 24 12.58 15.29 -13.61
C PHE A 24 13.44 14.17 -13.06
N ALA A 25 12.96 13.49 -12.04
CA ALA A 25 13.55 12.26 -11.54
C ALA A 25 12.51 11.15 -11.49
N LEU A 26 13.01 9.92 -11.41
CA LEU A 26 12.20 8.73 -11.24
C LEU A 26 12.63 7.96 -10.01
N ILE A 27 11.67 7.28 -9.42
CA ILE A 27 11.91 6.23 -8.44
C ILE A 27 11.16 4.99 -8.86
N ASP A 28 11.59 3.85 -8.33
CA ASP A 28 10.85 2.61 -8.33
C ASP A 28 10.48 2.29 -6.88
N MET A 29 9.22 2.59 -6.52
CA MET A 29 8.74 2.41 -5.14
C MET A 29 8.76 0.93 -4.73
N GLU A 30 8.46 0.01 -5.66
CA GLU A 30 8.46 -1.42 -5.40
C GLU A 30 9.88 -1.89 -5.07
N TYR A 31 10.85 -1.53 -5.91
CA TYR A 31 12.27 -1.81 -5.67
C TYR A 31 12.79 -1.23 -4.35
N ILE A 32 12.42 0.01 -4.02
CA ILE A 32 12.82 0.64 -2.75
C ILE A 32 12.24 -0.14 -1.56
N LEU A 33 10.94 -0.45 -1.58
CA LEU A 33 10.27 -1.16 -0.49
C LEU A 33 10.87 -2.56 -0.28
N GLU A 34 11.18 -3.29 -1.35
CA GLU A 34 11.79 -4.64 -1.27
C GLU A 34 13.16 -4.64 -0.58
N LYS A 35 13.88 -3.51 -0.57
CA LYS A 35 15.18 -3.37 0.08
C LYS A 35 15.09 -2.91 1.55
N ILE A 36 13.90 -2.58 2.04
CA ILE A 36 13.69 -2.10 3.41
C ILE A 36 13.32 -3.30 4.32
N PRO A 37 14.16 -3.70 5.30
CA PRO A 37 13.86 -4.84 6.18
C PRO A 37 12.57 -4.67 6.99
N ALA A 38 12.21 -3.44 7.35
CA ALA A 38 10.96 -3.15 8.05
C ALA A 38 9.72 -3.51 7.20
N TYR A 39 9.80 -3.36 5.87
CA TYR A 39 8.73 -3.73 4.94
C TYR A 39 8.54 -5.25 4.90
N GLU A 40 9.63 -6.00 4.73
CA GLU A 40 9.59 -7.47 4.73
C GLU A 40 9.04 -8.01 6.06
N ASN A 41 9.54 -7.51 7.19
CA ASN A 41 9.07 -7.90 8.51
C ASN A 41 7.59 -7.55 8.72
N GLY A 42 7.17 -6.38 8.26
CA GLY A 42 5.77 -5.96 8.27
C GLY A 42 4.86 -6.90 7.50
N ASN A 43 5.27 -7.32 6.30
CA ASN A 43 4.53 -8.28 5.48
C ASN A 43 4.40 -9.64 6.17
N LYS A 44 5.47 -10.15 6.79
CA LYS A 44 5.43 -11.40 7.58
C LYS A 44 4.47 -11.29 8.76
N GLN A 45 4.46 -10.17 9.47
CA GLN A 45 3.51 -9.94 10.57
C GLN A 45 2.06 -9.93 10.09
N LEU A 46 1.77 -9.25 8.97
CA LEU A 46 0.44 -9.22 8.38
C LEU A 46 -0.01 -10.60 7.91
N GLU A 47 0.88 -11.38 7.30
CA GLU A 47 0.57 -12.74 6.86
C GLU A 47 0.23 -13.64 8.06
N ASN A 48 1.03 -13.60 9.13
CA ASN A 48 0.79 -14.40 10.32
C ASN A 48 -0.55 -14.07 10.99
N VAL A 49 -0.85 -12.78 11.14
CA VAL A 49 -2.11 -12.31 11.72
C VAL A 49 -3.29 -12.67 10.83
N SER A 50 -3.15 -12.52 9.51
CA SER A 50 -4.17 -12.93 8.55
C SER A 50 -4.49 -14.42 8.67
N LYS A 51 -3.47 -15.28 8.72
CA LYS A 51 -3.64 -16.73 8.91
C LYS A 51 -4.32 -17.07 10.23
N GLN A 52 -3.93 -16.41 11.32
CA GLN A 52 -4.55 -16.60 12.62
C GLN A 52 -6.05 -16.26 12.57
N TRP A 53 -6.40 -15.08 12.07
CA TRP A 53 -7.79 -14.65 11.97
C TRP A 53 -8.62 -15.48 11.00
N GLN A 54 -8.02 -15.95 9.91
CA GLN A 54 -8.67 -16.91 9.01
C GLN A 54 -8.99 -18.20 9.75
N SER A 55 -8.04 -18.74 10.53
CA SER A 55 -8.27 -19.94 11.35
C SER A 55 -9.38 -19.73 12.38
N GLU A 56 -9.48 -18.56 13.01
CA GLU A 56 -10.56 -18.25 13.96
C GLU A 56 -11.94 -18.25 13.27
N VAL A 57 -12.03 -17.64 12.08
CA VAL A 57 -13.26 -17.63 11.28
C VAL A 57 -13.63 -19.04 10.81
N ASP A 58 -12.65 -19.83 10.38
CA ASP A 58 -12.87 -21.19 9.90
C ASP A 58 -13.30 -22.13 11.02
N GLN A 59 -12.72 -22.01 12.22
CA GLN A 59 -13.16 -22.78 13.40
C GLN A 59 -14.61 -22.44 13.76
N ALA A 60 -14.98 -21.15 13.77
CA ALA A 60 -16.36 -20.76 14.04
C ALA A 60 -17.33 -21.28 12.96
N ALA A 61 -16.91 -21.31 11.68
CA ALA A 61 -17.71 -21.89 10.61
C ALA A 61 -17.90 -23.41 10.77
N GLN A 62 -16.87 -24.13 11.21
CA GLN A 62 -16.97 -25.57 11.52
C GLN A 62 -17.92 -25.84 12.69
N GLU A 63 -17.94 -24.97 13.71
CA GLU A 63 -18.92 -25.07 14.81
C GLU A 63 -20.36 -24.97 14.28
N VAL A 64 -20.63 -24.00 13.39
CA VAL A 64 -21.96 -23.85 12.76
C VAL A 64 -22.33 -25.05 11.92
N GLU A 65 -21.39 -25.59 11.13
CA GLU A 65 -21.62 -26.79 10.34
C GLU A 65 -21.99 -27.99 11.24
N ALA A 66 -21.30 -28.15 12.37
CA ALA A 66 -21.62 -29.17 13.37
C ALA A 66 -23.01 -28.95 14.00
N MET A 67 -23.39 -27.70 14.29
CA MET A 67 -24.73 -27.35 14.78
C MET A 67 -25.82 -27.71 13.76
N TYR A 68 -25.61 -27.42 12.47
CA TYR A 68 -26.53 -27.82 11.40
C TYR A 68 -26.67 -29.33 11.28
N LYS A 69 -25.56 -30.07 11.25
CA LYS A 69 -25.57 -31.53 11.17
C LYS A 69 -26.34 -32.14 12.35
N LYS A 70 -26.11 -31.62 13.56
CA LYS A 70 -26.83 -32.05 14.76
C LYS A 70 -28.33 -31.72 14.67
N TYR A 71 -28.66 -30.51 14.25
CA TYR A 71 -30.05 -30.09 14.05
C TYR A 71 -30.79 -31.00 13.05
N GLN A 72 -30.16 -31.37 11.94
CA GLN A 72 -30.73 -32.29 10.95
C GLN A 72 -30.94 -33.70 11.51
N ALA A 73 -29.99 -34.22 12.29
CA ALA A 73 -30.10 -35.54 12.92
C ALA A 73 -31.23 -35.58 13.97
N ASP A 74 -31.37 -34.49 14.75
CA ASP A 74 -32.35 -34.40 15.83
C ASP A 74 -33.76 -34.01 15.31
N LEU A 75 -33.90 -33.64 14.03
CA LEU A 75 -35.10 -32.99 13.48
C LEU A 75 -36.40 -33.78 13.69
N VAL A 76 -36.34 -35.11 13.62
CA VAL A 76 -37.49 -35.99 13.83
C VAL A 76 -37.94 -36.06 15.30
N PHE A 77 -37.09 -35.64 16.24
CA PHE A 77 -37.35 -35.60 17.67
C PHE A 77 -37.67 -34.19 18.19
N LEU A 78 -37.51 -33.15 17.36
CA LEU A 78 -37.74 -31.76 17.73
C LEU A 78 -39.17 -31.32 17.36
N ALA A 79 -39.83 -30.60 18.27
CA ALA A 79 -41.15 -30.03 18.04
C ALA A 79 -41.24 -28.58 18.56
N GLY A 80 -42.10 -27.79 17.90
CA GLY A 80 -42.47 -26.43 18.33
C GLY A 80 -41.27 -25.55 18.68
N GLU A 81 -41.27 -25.03 19.91
CA GLU A 81 -40.29 -24.07 20.43
C GLU A 81 -38.84 -24.57 20.40
N ALA A 82 -38.61 -25.87 20.63
CA ALA A 82 -37.26 -26.45 20.61
C ALA A 82 -36.62 -26.38 19.22
N LYS A 83 -37.41 -26.54 18.16
CA LYS A 83 -36.96 -26.41 16.77
C LYS A 83 -36.55 -24.98 16.46
N THR A 84 -37.43 -24.03 16.76
CA THR A 84 -37.18 -22.59 16.54
C THR A 84 -35.98 -22.09 17.34
N LYS A 85 -35.79 -22.57 18.57
CA LYS A 85 -34.61 -22.22 19.38
C LYS A 85 -33.31 -22.65 18.70
N ARG A 86 -33.24 -23.88 18.17
CA ARG A 86 -32.06 -24.38 17.45
C ARG A 86 -31.77 -23.59 16.18
N GLU A 87 -32.80 -23.27 15.39
CA GLU A 87 -32.67 -22.44 14.19
C GLU A 87 -32.12 -21.05 14.53
N ASN A 88 -32.66 -20.42 15.58
CA ASN A 88 -32.19 -19.12 16.04
C ASN A 88 -30.75 -19.14 16.57
N GLU A 89 -30.35 -20.19 17.30
CA GLU A 89 -28.96 -20.37 17.76
C GLU A 89 -27.99 -20.45 16.58
N ILE A 90 -28.35 -21.20 15.53
CA ILE A 90 -27.54 -21.33 14.31
C ILE A 90 -27.43 -19.97 13.60
N VAL A 91 -28.56 -19.28 13.35
CA VAL A 91 -28.58 -17.97 12.69
C VAL A 91 -27.81 -16.93 13.48
N ALA A 92 -27.92 -16.94 14.81
CA ALA A 92 -27.14 -16.04 15.66
C ALA A 92 -25.64 -16.26 15.49
N LYS A 93 -25.19 -17.52 15.48
CA LYS A 93 -23.78 -17.87 15.29
C LYS A 93 -23.27 -17.54 13.88
N GLU A 94 -24.08 -17.72 12.84
CA GLU A 94 -23.76 -17.26 11.48
C GLU A 94 -23.55 -15.74 11.42
N ASN A 95 -24.41 -14.98 12.09
CA ASN A 95 -24.27 -13.53 12.17
C ASN A 95 -23.00 -13.13 12.94
N GLU A 96 -22.65 -13.83 14.02
CA GLU A 96 -21.39 -13.63 14.74
C GLU A 96 -20.18 -13.85 13.84
N ILE A 97 -20.17 -14.90 13.01
CA ILE A 97 -19.10 -15.18 12.04
C ILE A 97 -18.99 -14.05 11.02
N ASN A 98 -20.12 -13.56 10.49
CA ASN A 98 -20.12 -12.45 9.54
C ASN A 98 -19.56 -11.17 10.16
N MET A 99 -19.95 -10.86 11.41
CA MET A 99 -19.40 -9.74 12.17
C MET A 99 -17.89 -9.92 12.42
N LEU A 100 -17.44 -11.12 12.78
CA LEU A 100 -16.03 -11.44 13.01
C LEU A 100 -15.21 -11.29 11.73
N ARG A 101 -15.70 -11.81 10.61
CA ARG A 101 -15.08 -11.67 9.29
C ARG A 101 -14.98 -10.20 8.90
N ASN A 102 -16.03 -9.41 9.08
CA ASN A 102 -16.01 -7.98 8.77
C ASN A 102 -15.06 -7.21 9.71
N LYS A 103 -15.00 -7.58 10.99
CA LYS A 103 -14.06 -7.01 11.96
C LYS A 103 -12.61 -7.22 11.51
N TYR A 104 -12.24 -8.40 11.03
CA TYR A 104 -10.87 -8.69 10.62
C TYR A 104 -10.54 -8.23 9.20
N PHE A 105 -11.40 -8.54 8.24
CA PHE A 105 -11.14 -8.43 6.81
C PHE A 105 -12.06 -7.44 6.06
N GLY A 106 -12.91 -6.71 6.79
CA GLY A 106 -13.71 -5.64 6.19
C GLY A 106 -12.84 -4.50 5.64
N GLN A 107 -13.43 -3.60 4.87
CA GLN A 107 -12.71 -2.46 4.28
C GLN A 107 -12.01 -1.57 5.32
N GLN A 108 -12.59 -1.47 6.53
CA GLN A 108 -12.00 -0.81 7.69
C GLN A 108 -11.67 -1.81 8.81
N GLY A 109 -11.47 -3.07 8.43
CA GLY A 109 -11.15 -4.15 9.34
C GLY A 109 -9.75 -4.00 9.95
N GLU A 110 -9.50 -4.78 10.97
CA GLU A 110 -8.25 -4.76 11.72
C GLU A 110 -7.03 -5.08 10.84
N LEU A 111 -7.18 -5.89 9.79
CA LEU A 111 -6.08 -6.19 8.87
C LEU A 111 -5.65 -4.95 8.08
N MET A 112 -6.62 -4.16 7.62
CA MET A 112 -6.34 -2.95 6.86
C MET A 112 -5.69 -1.89 7.75
N LYS A 113 -6.21 -1.69 8.98
CA LYS A 113 -5.62 -0.77 9.96
C LYS A 113 -4.18 -1.15 10.30
N ARG A 114 -3.91 -2.44 10.51
CA ARG A 114 -2.54 -2.93 10.76
C ARG A 114 -1.63 -2.71 9.56
N ARG A 115 -2.12 -2.96 8.34
CA ARG A 115 -1.35 -2.69 7.12
C ARG A 115 -0.99 -1.22 7.04
N GLU A 116 -1.94 -0.33 7.26
CA GLU A 116 -1.70 1.12 7.26
C GLU A 116 -0.68 1.52 8.33
N ALA A 117 -0.82 1.04 9.57
CA ALA A 117 0.09 1.36 10.66
C ALA A 117 1.54 0.93 10.41
N ILE A 118 1.76 -0.16 9.66
CA ILE A 118 3.10 -0.64 9.29
C ILE A 118 3.62 0.11 8.05
N MET A 119 2.79 0.32 7.03
CA MET A 119 3.22 0.90 5.76
C MET A 119 3.41 2.42 5.82
N LYS A 120 2.55 3.13 6.55
CA LYS A 120 2.58 4.60 6.63
C LYS A 120 3.94 5.16 7.06
N PRO A 121 4.58 4.70 8.16
CA PRO A 121 5.89 5.24 8.56
C PRO A 121 6.97 4.99 7.49
N ILE A 122 6.97 3.81 6.87
CA ILE A 122 7.93 3.47 5.81
C ILE A 122 7.76 4.41 4.60
N GLN A 123 6.51 4.64 4.19
CA GLN A 123 6.19 5.56 3.09
C GLN A 123 6.56 7.01 3.43
N ASP A 124 6.38 7.43 4.68
CA ASP A 124 6.75 8.77 5.14
C ASP A 124 8.26 8.98 5.14
N ASP A 125 9.03 7.97 5.56
CA ASP A 125 10.50 8.01 5.50
C ASP A 125 10.99 8.11 4.05
N ILE A 126 10.45 7.29 3.14
CA ILE A 126 10.75 7.35 1.71
C ILE A 126 10.38 8.73 1.14
N TYR A 127 9.19 9.24 1.45
CA TYR A 127 8.74 10.55 0.99
C TYR A 127 9.70 11.66 1.43
N ASN A 128 10.13 11.64 2.70
CA ASN A 128 11.07 12.63 3.22
C ASN A 128 12.44 12.52 2.52
N ALA A 129 12.97 11.31 2.32
CA ALA A 129 14.22 11.10 1.59
C ALA A 129 14.12 11.61 0.14
N VAL A 130 13.03 11.29 -0.57
CA VAL A 130 12.76 11.79 -1.92
C VAL A 130 12.70 13.31 -1.95
N LYS A 131 12.00 13.93 -0.99
CA LYS A 131 11.85 15.39 -0.90
C LYS A 131 13.21 16.08 -0.70
N GLU A 132 14.07 15.54 0.15
CA GLU A 132 15.40 16.09 0.38
C GLU A 132 16.29 15.98 -0.87
N ILE A 133 16.30 14.82 -1.54
CA ILE A 133 17.04 14.61 -2.79
C ILE A 133 16.52 15.55 -3.89
N ALA A 134 15.20 15.70 -3.99
CA ALA A 134 14.55 16.59 -4.94
C ALA A 134 14.97 18.06 -4.72
N ALA A 135 14.95 18.53 -3.47
CA ALA A 135 15.39 19.88 -3.13
C ALA A 135 16.87 20.09 -3.44
N ALA A 136 17.74 19.15 -3.06
CA ALA A 136 19.19 19.25 -3.28
C ALA A 136 19.56 19.29 -4.77
N ASN A 137 18.84 18.55 -5.62
CA ASN A 137 19.12 18.43 -7.05
C ASN A 137 18.25 19.33 -7.94
N SER A 138 17.35 20.11 -7.33
CA SER A 138 16.37 20.96 -8.02
C SER A 138 15.47 20.18 -8.98
N TYR A 139 15.04 18.98 -8.58
CA TYR A 139 14.01 18.23 -9.30
C TYR A 139 12.64 18.87 -9.05
N GLN A 140 11.91 19.13 -10.14
CA GLN A 140 10.58 19.73 -10.06
C GLN A 140 9.49 18.68 -9.82
N VAL A 141 9.73 17.46 -10.30
CA VAL A 141 8.84 16.32 -10.11
C VAL A 141 9.69 15.06 -9.98
N VAL A 142 9.31 14.21 -9.03
CA VAL A 142 9.78 12.82 -8.93
C VAL A 142 8.57 11.93 -9.21
N VAL A 143 8.67 11.05 -10.21
CA VAL A 143 7.59 10.14 -10.57
C VAL A 143 7.97 8.72 -10.19
N ASP A 144 7.04 8.00 -9.59
CA ASP A 144 7.18 6.57 -9.36
C ASP A 144 6.84 5.79 -10.63
N ARG A 145 7.82 5.03 -11.14
CA ARG A 145 7.67 4.22 -12.35
C ARG A 145 6.68 3.07 -12.13
N ALA A 146 6.63 2.50 -10.93
CA ALA A 146 5.76 1.35 -10.64
C ALA A 146 4.26 1.73 -10.70
N SER A 147 3.92 2.96 -10.28
CA SER A 147 2.55 3.49 -10.37
C SER A 147 2.22 4.21 -11.68
N ALA A 148 3.23 4.60 -12.48
CA ALA A 148 3.02 5.32 -13.73
C ALA A 148 2.74 4.38 -14.91
N SER A 149 1.46 4.08 -15.15
CA SER A 149 0.99 3.27 -16.29
C SER A 149 1.32 3.85 -17.67
N SER A 150 1.82 5.09 -17.76
CA SER A 150 2.10 5.83 -19.00
C SER A 150 3.60 5.96 -19.35
N ILE A 151 4.52 5.53 -18.49
CA ILE A 151 5.96 5.63 -18.78
C ILE A 151 6.42 4.35 -19.50
N ILE A 152 6.56 4.45 -20.83
CA ILE A 152 7.08 3.33 -21.66
C ILE A 152 8.60 3.18 -21.51
N PHE A 153 9.31 4.31 -21.46
CA PHE A 153 10.76 4.35 -21.31
C PHE A 153 11.16 5.62 -20.56
N ALA A 154 12.16 5.48 -19.71
CA ALA A 154 12.88 6.60 -19.15
C ALA A 154 14.36 6.26 -19.04
N SER A 155 15.21 7.28 -19.20
CA SER A 155 16.64 7.10 -19.08
C SER A 155 16.99 6.60 -17.66
N PRO A 156 17.83 5.55 -17.52
CA PRO A 156 18.33 5.13 -16.21
C PRO A 156 19.03 6.26 -15.45
N SER A 157 19.57 7.27 -16.15
CA SER A 157 20.27 8.40 -15.56
C SER A 157 19.40 9.33 -14.71
N ILE A 158 18.07 9.24 -14.82
CA ILE A 158 17.13 10.04 -14.00
C ILE A 158 16.50 9.22 -12.87
N ASP A 159 16.83 7.93 -12.77
CA ASP A 159 16.40 7.08 -11.66
C ASP A 159 17.25 7.38 -10.43
N ILE A 160 16.59 7.76 -9.34
CA ILE A 160 17.21 8.11 -8.06
C ILE A 160 16.91 7.08 -6.97
N SER A 161 16.38 5.91 -7.31
CA SER A 161 15.96 4.88 -6.33
C SER A 161 17.09 4.47 -5.39
N ASP A 162 18.30 4.22 -5.92
CA ASP A 162 19.46 3.88 -5.10
C ASP A 162 19.92 5.06 -4.22
N GLN A 163 19.70 6.30 -4.66
CA GLN A 163 20.00 7.49 -3.83
C GLN A 163 19.03 7.59 -2.66
N VAL A 164 17.75 7.24 -2.88
CA VAL A 164 16.74 7.18 -1.82
C VAL A 164 17.12 6.10 -0.81
N LEU A 165 17.50 4.90 -1.27
CA LEU A 165 17.98 3.82 -0.39
C LEU A 165 19.20 4.24 0.42
N ALA A 166 20.22 4.80 -0.22
CA ALA A 166 21.40 5.30 0.47
C ALA A 166 21.07 6.39 1.50
N ARG A 167 20.08 7.24 1.23
CA ARG A 167 19.62 8.27 2.17
C ARG A 167 18.92 7.68 3.39
N LEU A 168 18.21 6.57 3.20
CA LEU A 168 17.56 5.80 4.27
C LEU A 168 18.53 4.87 5.02
N GLY A 169 19.76 4.69 4.51
CA GLY A 169 20.81 3.88 5.13
C GLY A 169 20.84 2.41 4.66
N TYR A 170 20.32 2.12 3.48
CA TYR A 170 20.32 0.79 2.84
C TYR A 170 21.29 0.71 1.67
#